data_AF-A0A920JDY7-F1
#
_entry.id   AF-A0A920JDY7-F1
#
_cell.length_a   1.000
_cell.length_b   1.000
_cell.length_c   1.000
_cell.angle_alpha   90.00
_cell.angle_beta   90.00
_cell.angle_gamma   90.00
#
_symmetry.space_group_name_H-M   'P 1'
#
loop_
_entity.id
_entity.type
_entity.pdbx_description
1 polymer ?
#
loop_
_entity_poly.entity_id
_entity_poly.type
_entity_poly.pdbx_seq_one_letter_code
_entity_poly.pdbx_strand_id
1 'polypeptide(L)'
;MIYLRNLLSIIAFVFLLFIELIINTVLNFDYFLIMPFFIGMFVISTRRFSNFYISVFLVAGIYYDALYSSNILGFSSAKFLITMILMNFIVANQQNNTYLDLATFTVGIFIYKFTYSLEYLNPEFLYQILISSLVNYFLFRILNITIGKNVLKQKI
;
A
#
# COMPACT_ATOMS: atom_id res chain seq x y z
N MET A 1 17.10 -21.44 2.34
CA MET A 1 17.15 -19.95 2.46
C MET A 1 15.94 -19.23 1.85
N ILE A 2 15.43 -19.63 0.66
CA ILE A 2 14.31 -18.94 0.01
C ILE A 2 13.02 -18.97 0.85
N TYR A 3 12.66 -20.11 1.42
CA TYR A 3 11.45 -20.24 2.26
C TYR A 3 11.48 -19.37 3.53
N LEU A 4 12.65 -19.26 4.18
CA LEU A 4 12.82 -18.41 5.36
C LEU A 4 12.68 -16.92 4.99
N ARG A 5 13.29 -16.50 3.88
CA ARG A 5 13.15 -15.13 3.38
C ARG A 5 11.69 -14.80 3.05
N ASN A 6 10.99 -15.75 2.45
CA ASN A 6 9.57 -15.62 2.13
C ASN A 6 8.72 -15.48 3.40
N LEU A 7 8.96 -16.32 4.41
CA LEU A 7 8.26 -16.24 5.69
C LEU A 7 8.52 -14.89 6.39
N LEU A 8 9.76 -14.41 6.40
CA LEU A 8 10.11 -13.09 6.93
C LEU A 8 9.40 -11.95 6.18
N SER A 9 9.26 -12.04 4.85
CA SER A 9 8.50 -11.05 4.08
C SER A 9 7.02 -11.04 4.47
N ILE A 10 6.40 -12.20 4.71
CA ILE A 10 5.01 -12.28 5.17
C ILE A 10 4.87 -11.58 6.52
N ILE A 11 5.72 -11.93 7.49
CA ILE A 11 5.71 -11.32 8.83
C ILE A 11 5.94 -9.81 8.74
N ALA A 12 6.89 -9.36 7.91
CA ALA A 12 7.18 -7.95 7.75
C ALA A 12 5.97 -7.17 7.23
N PHE A 13 5.24 -7.70 6.24
CA PHE A 13 4.04 -7.03 5.73
C PHE A 13 2.89 -7.00 6.74
N VAL A 14 2.69 -8.09 7.48
CA VAL A 14 1.70 -8.13 8.57
C VAL A 14 2.06 -7.11 9.65
N PHE A 15 3.32 -7.05 10.06
CA PHE A 15 3.80 -6.10 11.06
C PHE A 15 3.71 -4.65 10.58
N LEU A 16 3.97 -4.41 9.30
CA LEU A 16 3.90 -3.09 8.71
C LEU A 16 2.44 -2.61 8.58
N LEU A 17 1.50 -3.51 8.30
CA LEU A 17 0.06 -3.24 8.42
C LEU A 17 -0.34 -2.89 9.86
N PHE A 18 0.20 -3.61 10.84
CA PHE A 18 -0.04 -3.32 12.25
C PHE A 18 0.50 -1.95 12.67
N ILE A 19 1.69 -1.57 12.20
CA ILE A 19 2.26 -0.24 12.41
C ILE A 19 1.36 0.84 11.81
N GLU A 20 0.85 0.65 10.58
CA GLU A 20 -0.08 1.61 9.97
C GLU A 20 -1.30 1.88 10.86
N LEU A 21 -1.86 0.83 11.47
CA LEU A 21 -3.00 0.96 12.38
C LEU A 21 -2.63 1.73 13.64
N ILE A 22 -1.50 1.42 14.27
CA ILE A 22 -1.04 2.14 15.47
C ILE A 22 -0.82 3.62 15.15
N ILE A 23 -0.13 3.93 14.06
CA ILE A 23 0.18 5.32 13.69
C ILE A 23 -1.11 6.12 13.50
N ASN A 24 -2.08 5.56 12.76
CA ASN A 24 -3.32 6.28 12.47
C ASN A 24 -4.24 6.37 13.70
N THR A 25 -4.20 5.40 14.62
CA THR A 25 -4.98 5.48 15.88
C THR A 25 -4.37 6.46 16.88
N VAL A 26 -3.04 6.53 16.99
CA VAL A 26 -2.36 7.45 17.93
C VAL A 26 -2.37 8.88 17.42
N LEU A 27 -2.11 9.11 16.14
CA LEU A 27 -1.97 10.46 15.60
C LEU A 27 -3.30 11.11 15.24
N ASN A 28 -4.36 10.31 15.03
CA ASN A 28 -5.74 10.73 14.73
C ASN A 28 -5.83 12.06 13.96
N PHE A 29 -5.22 12.12 12.77
CA PHE A 29 -5.24 13.30 11.93
C PHE A 29 -6.56 13.39 11.15
N ASP A 30 -7.29 14.48 11.30
CA ASP A 30 -8.56 14.70 10.60
C ASP A 30 -8.38 14.82 9.07
N TYR A 31 -7.24 15.35 8.62
CA TYR A 31 -7.05 15.79 7.23
C TYR A 31 -6.16 14.86 6.37
N PHE A 32 -5.37 13.96 6.95
CA PHE A 32 -4.54 13.04 6.17
C PHE A 32 -4.18 11.78 6.96
N LEU A 33 -3.87 10.69 6.27
CA LEU A 33 -3.48 9.42 6.89
C LEU A 33 -2.05 9.04 6.47
N ILE A 34 -1.32 8.40 7.36
CA ILE A 34 0.00 7.85 7.03
C ILE A 34 -0.21 6.37 6.70
N MET A 35 0.10 5.97 5.46
CA MET A 35 -0.20 4.64 4.94
C MET A 35 1.06 3.86 4.54
N PRO A 36 1.92 3.47 5.50
CA PRO A 36 3.15 2.76 5.19
C PRO A 36 2.87 1.41 4.50
N PHE A 37 1.79 0.72 4.83
CA PHE A 37 1.44 -0.57 4.22
C PHE A 37 1.06 -0.42 2.77
N PHE A 38 0.29 0.62 2.46
CA PHE A 38 0.02 0.97 1.08
C PHE A 38 1.30 1.30 0.29
N ILE A 39 2.22 2.08 0.88
CA ILE A 39 3.52 2.39 0.23
C ILE A 39 4.30 1.10 -0.07
N GLY A 40 4.36 0.17 0.88
CA GLY A 40 5.00 -1.13 0.68
C GLY A 40 4.33 -1.96 -0.42
N MET A 41 2.99 -1.96 -0.46
CA MET A 41 2.21 -2.61 -1.49
C MET A 41 2.50 -2.02 -2.88
N PHE A 42 2.56 -0.70 -2.99
CA PHE A 42 2.85 0.00 -4.24
C PHE A 42 4.27 -0.29 -4.75
N VAL A 43 5.27 -0.35 -3.87
CA VAL A 43 6.64 -0.75 -4.25
C VAL A 43 6.66 -2.15 -4.84
N ILE A 44 5.96 -3.10 -4.22
CA ILE A 44 5.91 -4.47 -4.72
C ILE A 44 5.17 -4.53 -6.05
N SER A 45 4.01 -3.88 -6.14
CA SER A 45 3.18 -3.93 -7.35
C SER A 45 3.90 -3.37 -8.57
N THR A 46 4.73 -2.33 -8.39
CA THR A 46 5.38 -1.64 -9.50
C THR A 46 6.77 -2.17 -9.85
N ARG A 47 7.49 -2.78 -8.90
CA ARG A 47 8.92 -3.11 -9.09
C ARG A 47 9.31 -4.55 -8.83
N ARG A 48 8.53 -5.28 -8.04
CA ARG A 48 8.88 -6.64 -7.57
C ARG A 48 7.70 -7.61 -7.69
N PHE A 49 6.80 -7.34 -8.63
CA PHE A 49 5.60 -8.15 -8.81
C PHE A 49 5.98 -9.62 -9.05
N SER A 50 5.44 -10.51 -8.24
CA SER A 50 5.62 -11.95 -8.39
C SER A 50 4.50 -12.70 -7.67
N ASN A 51 4.26 -13.95 -8.09
CA ASN A 51 3.24 -14.82 -7.50
C ASN A 51 3.42 -15.03 -5.99
N PHE A 52 4.66 -14.89 -5.49
CA PHE A 52 4.92 -14.99 -4.06
C PHE A 52 4.25 -13.86 -3.26
N TYR A 53 4.23 -12.62 -3.76
CA TYR A 53 3.62 -11.52 -3.02
C TYR A 53 2.09 -11.56 -3.01
N ILE A 54 1.47 -12.33 -3.91
CA ILE A 54 0.03 -12.63 -3.85
C ILE A 54 -0.30 -13.32 -2.54
N SER A 55 0.49 -14.33 -2.12
CA SER A 55 0.24 -15.02 -0.85
C SER A 55 0.54 -14.13 0.36
N VAL A 56 1.52 -13.23 0.27
CA VAL A 56 1.82 -12.23 1.31
C VAL A 56 0.59 -11.34 1.58
N PHE A 57 0.00 -10.76 0.53
CA PHE A 57 -1.17 -9.88 0.69
C PHE A 57 -2.43 -10.64 1.08
N LEU A 58 -2.55 -11.91 0.66
CA LEU A 58 -3.64 -12.78 1.09
C LEU A 58 -3.59 -12.97 2.62
N VAL A 59 -2.43 -13.36 3.15
CA VAL A 59 -2.24 -13.56 4.60
C VAL A 59 -2.41 -12.26 5.37
N ALA A 60 -1.85 -11.15 4.87
CA ALA A 60 -2.00 -9.84 5.52
C ALA A 60 -3.47 -9.38 5.57
N GLY A 61 -4.25 -9.63 4.52
CA GLY A 61 -5.67 -9.31 4.49
C GLY A 61 -6.51 -10.18 5.41
N ILE A 62 -6.26 -11.49 5.47
CA ILE A 62 -6.92 -12.38 6.44
C ILE A 62 -6.61 -11.94 7.87
N TYR A 63 -5.34 -11.61 8.16
CA TYR A 63 -4.93 -11.11 9.47
C TYR A 63 -5.66 -9.81 9.83
N TYR A 64 -5.80 -8.89 8.87
CA TYR A 64 -6.52 -7.64 9.07
C TYR A 64 -8.00 -7.87 9.40
N ASP A 65 -8.69 -8.70 8.61
CA ASP A 65 -10.11 -9.01 8.82
C ASP A 65 -10.34 -9.78 10.13
N ALA A 66 -9.41 -10.64 10.54
CA ALA A 66 -9.55 -11.41 11.77
C ALA A 66 -9.45 -10.59 13.06
N LEU A 67 -8.71 -9.47 13.04
CA LEU A 67 -8.34 -8.74 14.27
C LEU A 67 -8.81 -7.29 14.31
N TYR A 68 -8.97 -6.63 13.16
CA TYR A 68 -9.11 -5.17 13.09
C TYR A 68 -10.34 -4.71 12.30
N SER A 69 -11.17 -5.64 11.83
CA SER A 69 -12.31 -5.33 10.97
C SER A 69 -13.47 -6.25 11.28
N SER A 70 -14.70 -5.74 11.12
CA SER A 70 -15.94 -6.52 11.23
C SER A 70 -16.35 -7.13 9.88
N ASN A 71 -15.52 -6.99 8.85
CA ASN A 71 -15.81 -7.53 7.53
C ASN A 71 -15.68 -9.06 7.51
N ILE A 72 -16.26 -9.68 6.49
CA ILE A 72 -16.10 -11.12 6.22
C ILE A 72 -14.60 -11.42 6.02
N LEU A 73 -14.12 -12.52 6.62
CA LEU A 73 -12.76 -13.00 6.46
C LEU A 73 -12.37 -13.07 4.98
N GLY A 74 -11.33 -12.33 4.61
CA GLY A 74 -10.79 -12.30 3.25
C GLY A 74 -11.29 -11.14 2.39
N PHE A 75 -12.21 -10.30 2.87
CA PHE A 75 -12.63 -9.09 2.17
C PHE A 75 -11.45 -8.13 1.93
N SER A 76 -10.66 -7.84 2.96
CA SER A 76 -9.48 -6.98 2.86
C SER A 76 -8.38 -7.62 2.01
N SER A 77 -8.30 -8.96 2.03
CA SER A 77 -7.38 -9.71 1.17
C SER A 77 -7.70 -9.51 -0.32
N ALA A 78 -8.97 -9.61 -0.71
CA ALA A 78 -9.42 -9.37 -2.07
C ALA A 78 -9.12 -7.92 -2.49
N LYS A 79 -9.38 -6.96 -1.60
CA LYS A 79 -9.11 -5.55 -1.84
C LYS A 79 -7.62 -5.27 -2.07
N PHE A 80 -6.74 -5.83 -1.24
CA PHE A 80 -5.29 -5.68 -1.41
C PHE A 80 -4.80 -6.29 -2.73
N LEU A 81 -5.32 -7.46 -3.10
CA LEU A 81 -4.96 -8.12 -4.35
C LEU A 81 -5.44 -7.34 -5.58
N ILE A 82 -6.69 -6.86 -5.58
CA ILE A 82 -7.23 -6.01 -6.65
C ILE A 82 -6.38 -4.75 -6.81
N THR A 83 -6.06 -4.09 -5.70
CA THR A 83 -5.22 -2.88 -5.71
C THR A 83 -3.85 -3.18 -6.31
N MET A 84 -3.18 -4.26 -5.86
CA MET A 84 -1.87 -4.66 -6.36
C MET A 84 -1.88 -4.97 -7.87
N ILE A 85 -2.87 -5.74 -8.34
CA ILE A 85 -2.97 -6.14 -9.74
C ILE A 85 -3.24 -4.94 -10.63
N LEU A 86 -4.18 -4.06 -10.24
CA LEU A 86 -4.50 -2.86 -11.00
C LEU A 86 -3.31 -1.91 -11.08
N MET A 87 -2.61 -1.67 -9.97
CA MET A 87 -1.39 -0.86 -9.94
C MET A 87 -0.33 -1.42 -10.90
N ASN A 88 -0.07 -2.73 -10.83
CA ASN A 88 0.90 -3.38 -11.71
C ASN A 88 0.49 -3.24 -13.19
N PHE A 89 -0.78 -3.47 -13.51
CA PHE A 89 -1.29 -3.35 -14.87
C PHE A 89 -1.15 -1.94 -15.43
N ILE A 90 -1.49 -0.91 -14.63
CA ILE A 90 -1.41 0.47 -15.11
C ILE A 90 0.05 0.89 -15.29
N VAL A 91 0.93 0.58 -14.34
CA VAL A 91 2.35 0.98 -14.41
C VAL A 91 3.11 0.20 -15.48
N ALA A 92 2.82 -1.08 -15.70
CA ALA A 92 3.45 -1.88 -16.76
C ALA A 92 3.21 -1.32 -18.17
N ASN A 93 2.13 -0.56 -18.35
CA ASN A 93 1.74 0.05 -19.63
C ASN A 93 2.16 1.53 -19.75
N GLN A 94 2.87 2.08 -18.76
CA GLN A 94 3.29 3.48 -18.74
C GLN A 94 4.77 3.65 -19.14
N GLN A 95 5.04 4.73 -19.88
CA GLN A 95 6.41 5.25 -20.02
C GLN A 95 6.80 5.94 -18.72
N ASN A 96 8.11 5.91 -18.35
CA ASN A 96 8.65 6.51 -17.12
C ASN A 96 8.30 8.01 -17.01
N ASN A 97 7.13 8.31 -16.45
CA ASN A 97 6.60 9.65 -16.30
C ASN A 97 6.10 9.84 -14.87
N THR A 98 6.71 10.78 -14.16
CA THR A 98 6.42 11.06 -12.75
C THR A 98 4.98 11.49 -12.49
N TYR A 99 4.34 12.15 -13.47
CA TYR A 99 2.94 12.57 -13.32
C TYR A 99 1.98 11.37 -13.41
N LEU A 100 2.28 10.41 -14.28
CA LEU A 100 1.52 9.17 -14.40
C LEU A 100 1.75 8.26 -13.17
N ASP A 101 2.97 8.22 -12.63
CA ASP A 101 3.27 7.54 -11.36
C ASP A 101 2.47 8.13 -10.18
N LEU A 102 2.33 9.46 -10.11
CA LEU A 102 1.51 10.10 -9.08
C LEU A 102 0.03 9.79 -9.27
N ALA A 103 -0.46 9.82 -10.51
CA ALA A 103 -1.85 9.50 -10.83
C ALA A 103 -2.18 8.02 -10.53
N THR A 104 -1.26 7.08 -10.78
CA THR A 104 -1.46 5.68 -10.39
C THR A 104 -1.49 5.51 -8.88
N PHE A 105 -0.58 6.19 -8.19
CA PHE A 105 -0.53 6.20 -6.73
C PHE A 105 -1.83 6.72 -6.11
N THR A 106 -2.38 7.84 -6.61
CA THR A 106 -3.64 8.40 -6.13
C THR A 106 -4.83 7.47 -6.39
N VAL A 107 -4.92 6.91 -7.59
CA VAL A 107 -5.99 5.95 -7.96
C VAL A 107 -5.94 4.71 -7.07
N GLY A 108 -4.76 4.17 -6.79
CA GLY A 108 -4.73 2.99 -5.91
C GLY A 108 -4.90 3.33 -4.43
N ILE A 109 -4.61 4.54 -3.94
CA ILE A 109 -5.07 4.97 -2.60
C ILE A 109 -6.58 4.98 -2.55
N PHE A 110 -7.23 5.48 -3.59
CA PHE A 110 -8.68 5.49 -3.69
C PHE A 110 -9.23 4.07 -3.58
N ILE A 111 -8.69 3.11 -4.35
CA ILE A 111 -9.09 1.69 -4.28
C ILE A 111 -8.75 1.08 -2.90
N TYR A 112 -7.58 1.41 -2.34
CA TYR A 112 -7.12 0.91 -1.04
C TYR A 112 -7.95 1.43 0.14
N LYS A 113 -8.52 2.63 0.05
CA LYS A 113 -9.43 3.14 1.08
C LYS A 113 -10.89 2.86 0.78
N PHE A 114 -11.25 2.53 -0.47
CA PHE A 114 -12.61 2.22 -0.88
C PHE A 114 -13.33 1.21 0.04
N THR A 115 -14.43 1.63 0.62
CA THR A 115 -15.37 0.92 1.48
C THR A 115 -16.74 1.14 0.85
N TYR A 116 -17.62 0.15 0.91
CA TYR A 116 -18.97 0.28 0.35
C TYR A 116 -19.86 1.13 1.28
N SER A 117 -19.54 2.42 1.46
CA SER A 117 -20.26 3.37 2.31
C SER A 117 -20.77 4.57 1.50
N LEU A 118 -21.81 5.26 1.97
CA LEU A 118 -22.31 6.51 1.37
C LEU A 118 -21.40 7.72 1.66
N GLU A 119 -20.44 7.57 2.58
CA GLU A 119 -19.47 8.61 2.99
C GLU A 119 -18.51 9.03 1.86
N TYR A 120 -18.48 8.30 0.74
CA TYR A 120 -17.64 8.59 -0.45
C TYR A 120 -18.05 9.85 -1.21
N LEU A 121 -19.29 10.28 -1.03
CA LEU A 121 -19.80 11.52 -1.62
C LEU A 121 -19.51 12.74 -0.74
N ASN A 122 -18.93 12.56 0.46
CA ASN A 122 -18.56 13.68 1.31
C ASN A 122 -17.33 14.39 0.71
N PRO A 123 -17.39 15.71 0.40
CA PRO A 123 -16.24 16.48 -0.06
C PRO A 123 -15.03 16.41 0.90
N GLU A 124 -15.26 16.23 2.20
CA GLU A 124 -14.19 16.08 3.20
C GLU A 124 -13.38 14.81 2.96
N PHE A 125 -14.03 13.70 2.59
CA PHE A 125 -13.36 12.44 2.29
C PHE A 125 -12.48 12.54 1.03
N LEU A 126 -12.99 13.22 -0.02
CA LEU A 126 -12.20 13.47 -1.24
C LEU A 126 -10.99 14.35 -0.95
N TYR A 127 -11.16 15.37 -0.10
CA TYR A 127 -10.07 16.25 0.33
C TYR A 127 -9.01 15.48 1.12
N GLN A 128 -9.45 14.63 2.06
CA GLN A 128 -8.57 13.76 2.84
C GLN A 128 -7.77 12.81 1.94
N ILE A 129 -8.41 12.18 0.94
CA ILE A 129 -7.73 11.32 -0.04
C ILE A 129 -6.67 12.10 -0.81
N LEU A 130 -7.00 13.30 -1.32
CA LEU A 130 -6.08 14.11 -2.09
C LEU A 130 -4.84 14.50 -1.29
N ILE A 131 -5.01 15.04 -0.08
CA ILE A 131 -3.87 15.40 0.78
C ILE A 131 -3.07 14.16 1.15
N SER A 132 -3.76 13.10 1.57
CA SER A 132 -3.11 11.85 1.95
C SER A 132 -2.31 11.26 0.79
N SER A 133 -2.81 11.38 -0.44
CA SER A 133 -2.08 10.90 -1.61
C SER A 133 -0.79 11.67 -1.86
N LEU A 134 -0.82 12.99 -1.72
CA LEU A 134 0.38 13.83 -1.84
C LEU A 134 1.41 13.49 -0.78
N VAL A 135 1.01 13.47 0.50
CA VAL A 135 1.91 13.19 1.64
C VAL A 135 2.55 11.82 1.48
N ASN A 136 1.75 10.78 1.21
CA ASN A 136 2.28 9.42 1.07
C ASN A 136 3.12 9.25 -0.21
N TYR A 137 2.82 9.97 -1.30
CA TYR A 137 3.65 9.94 -2.51
C TYR A 137 5.02 10.58 -2.28
N PHE A 138 5.08 11.70 -1.54
CA PHE A 138 6.35 12.31 -1.13
C PHE A 138 7.16 11.37 -0.24
N LEU A 139 6.53 10.74 0.75
CA LEU A 139 7.18 9.73 1.59
C LEU A 139 7.72 8.56 0.74
N PHE A 140 6.93 8.05 -0.20
CA PHE A 140 7.35 7.02 -1.14
C PHE A 140 8.58 7.49 -1.95
N ARG A 141 8.57 8.70 -2.52
CA ARG A 141 9.70 9.25 -3.29
C ARG A 141 10.97 9.36 -2.44
N ILE A 142 10.87 9.85 -1.20
CA ILE A 142 12.02 9.97 -0.29
C ILE A 142 12.59 8.59 0.04
N LEU A 143 11.74 7.64 0.43
CA LEU A 143 12.15 6.26 0.71
C LEU A 143 12.82 5.62 -0.49
N ASN A 144 12.25 5.83 -1.67
CA ASN A 144 12.74 5.27 -2.92
C ASN A 144 14.11 5.84 -3.33
N ILE A 145 14.33 7.15 -3.20
CA ILE A 145 15.63 7.79 -3.42
C ILE A 145 16.66 7.26 -2.42
N THR A 146 16.28 7.13 -1.15
CA THR A 146 17.18 6.70 -0.07
C THR A 146 17.59 5.24 -0.22
N ILE A 147 16.63 4.35 -0.49
CA ILE A 147 16.88 2.92 -0.75
C ILE A 147 17.70 2.75 -2.02
N GLY A 148 17.38 3.50 -3.09
CA GLY A 148 18.12 3.47 -4.35
C GLY A 148 19.57 3.95 -4.21
N LYS A 149 19.82 4.97 -3.38
CA LYS A 149 21.19 5.46 -3.12
C LYS A 149 22.00 4.54 -2.22
N ASN A 150 21.39 3.92 -1.21
CA ASN A 150 22.14 3.21 -0.17
C ASN A 150 22.27 1.70 -0.42
N VAL A 151 21.28 1.06 -1.05
CA VAL A 151 21.27 -0.41 -1.24
C VAL A 151 21.74 -0.83 -2.63
N LEU A 152 21.53 -0.01 -3.68
CA LEU A 152 21.93 -0.36 -5.06
C LEU A 152 23.32 0.17 -5.45
N LYS A 153 23.90 1.12 -4.70
CA LYS A 153 25.31 1.53 -4.88
C LYS A 153 26.30 0.66 -4.12
N GLN A 154 25.84 -0.16 -3.17
CA GLN A 154 26.64 -1.27 -2.65
C GLN A 154 26.63 -2.40 -3.69
N LYS A 155 27.28 -2.16 -4.84
CA LYS A 155 27.81 -3.24 -5.65
C LYS A 155 28.87 -3.93 -4.78
N ILE A 156 28.53 -5.09 -4.23
CA ILE A 156 29.52 -6.10 -3.87
C ILE A 156 30.02 -6.72 -5.17
#